data_AF-A0A2E0CR15-F1
#
_entry.id   AF-A0A2E0CR15-F1
#
_cell.length_a   1.000
_cell.length_b   1.000
_cell.length_c   1.000
_cell.angle_alpha   90.00
_cell.angle_beta   90.00
_cell.angle_gamma   90.00
#
_symmetry.space_group_name_H-M   'P 1'
#
loop_
_entity.id
_entity.type
_entity.pdbx_description
1 polymer ?
#
loop_
_entity_poly.entity_id
_entity_poly.type
_entity_poly.pdbx_seq_one_letter_code
_entity_poly.pdbx_strand_id
1 'polypeptide(L)'
;MNTDVVSEEEMRALLPAYEVEGQYFDRIRNKLLIRTLAVAALFIVRLALIVIYPEFHIGTYWNGDLIEGTRQLEAVLLFRVSVLVPLAIVYFVCLWKNFYFRSVTVLSLIVICSILWSDVESHFLAFSQTPTMGVIAAITIRLVAIYLLVLNYLDVRR
;
A
#
# COMPACT_ATOMS: atom_id res chain seq x y z
N MET A 1 -11.57 -47.38 -14.15
CA MET A 1 -10.76 -46.15 -14.12
C MET A 1 -11.15 -45.44 -12.83
N ASN A 2 -10.43 -45.71 -11.74
CA ASN A 2 -10.67 -45.01 -10.47
C ASN A 2 -10.15 -43.59 -10.67
N THR A 3 -11.04 -42.61 -10.64
CA THR A 3 -10.63 -41.23 -10.40
C THR A 3 -10.24 -41.16 -8.94
N ASP A 4 -8.95 -41.36 -8.66
CA ASP A 4 -8.40 -41.10 -7.33
C ASP A 4 -8.65 -39.63 -7.02
N VAL A 5 -9.62 -39.39 -6.14
CA VAL A 5 -9.95 -38.04 -5.67
C VAL A 5 -8.82 -37.65 -4.74
N VAL A 6 -7.89 -36.86 -5.27
CA VAL A 6 -6.75 -36.30 -4.51
C VAL A 6 -7.31 -35.54 -3.31
N SER A 7 -6.85 -35.90 -2.11
CA SER A 7 -7.27 -35.23 -0.89
C SER A 7 -6.75 -33.78 -0.85
N GLU A 8 -7.42 -32.89 -0.12
CA GLU A 8 -6.95 -31.50 0.00
C GLU A 8 -5.54 -31.41 0.62
N GLU A 9 -5.20 -32.33 1.52
CA GLU A 9 -3.88 -32.42 2.15
C GLU A 9 -2.78 -32.79 1.13
N GLU A 10 -3.05 -33.75 0.25
CA GLU A 10 -2.13 -34.14 -0.82
C GLU A 10 -1.98 -33.05 -1.87
N MET A 11 -3.08 -32.37 -2.24
CA MET A 11 -3.04 -31.25 -3.16
C MET A 11 -2.20 -30.08 -2.59
N ARG A 12 -2.26 -29.86 -1.28
CA ARG A 12 -1.43 -28.87 -0.57
C ARG A 12 0.05 -29.26 -0.54
N ALA A 13 0.36 -30.54 -0.38
CA ALA A 13 1.73 -31.05 -0.45
C ALA A 13 2.33 -30.92 -1.86
N LEU A 14 1.51 -31.07 -2.91
CA LEU A 14 1.93 -30.98 -4.30
C LEU A 14 2.05 -29.54 -4.83
N LEU A 15 1.30 -28.59 -4.26
CA LEU A 15 1.23 -27.21 -4.73
C LEU A 15 1.54 -26.19 -3.62
N PRO A 16 2.80 -26.11 -3.15
CA PRO A 16 3.19 -25.20 -2.06
C PRO A 16 3.01 -23.72 -2.39
N ALA A 17 2.83 -23.37 -3.67
CA ALA A 17 2.60 -22.00 -4.10
C ALA A 17 1.17 -21.48 -3.83
N TYR A 18 0.20 -22.38 -3.61
CA TYR A 18 -1.17 -22.05 -3.22
C TYR A 18 -1.28 -22.06 -1.69
N GLU A 19 -0.92 -20.94 -1.08
CA GLU A 19 -0.82 -20.82 0.38
C GLU A 19 -2.19 -20.65 1.08
N VAL A 20 -3.21 -20.16 0.36
CA VAL A 20 -4.57 -19.91 0.87
C VAL A 20 -5.55 -20.89 0.22
N GLU A 21 -6.37 -21.56 1.04
CA GLU A 21 -7.43 -22.46 0.59
C GLU A 21 -8.37 -21.77 -0.40
N GLY A 22 -8.62 -22.38 -1.56
CA GLY A 22 -9.35 -21.75 -2.67
C GLY A 22 -10.75 -21.27 -2.29
N GLN A 23 -11.52 -22.09 -1.56
CA GLN A 23 -12.88 -21.73 -1.13
C GLN A 23 -12.91 -20.52 -0.18
N TYR A 24 -11.95 -20.45 0.74
CA TYR A 24 -11.81 -19.30 1.64
C TYR A 24 -11.33 -18.06 0.88
N PHE A 25 -10.34 -18.22 0.00
CA PHE A 25 -9.78 -17.17 -0.83
C PHE A 25 -10.86 -16.48 -1.67
N ASP A 26 -11.71 -17.24 -2.35
CA ASP A 26 -12.78 -16.68 -3.19
C ASP A 26 -13.78 -15.84 -2.38
N ARG A 27 -14.08 -16.24 -1.14
CA ARG A 27 -14.95 -15.47 -0.24
C ARG A 27 -14.33 -14.15 0.19
N ILE A 28 -13.02 -14.13 0.47
CA ILE A 28 -12.32 -12.93 0.93
C ILE A 28 -11.84 -12.04 -0.23
N ARG A 29 -11.76 -12.57 -1.46
CA ARG A 29 -11.20 -11.90 -2.64
C ARG A 29 -11.83 -10.56 -2.92
N ASN A 30 -13.17 -10.47 -2.94
CA ASN A 30 -13.87 -9.20 -3.17
C ASN A 30 -13.57 -8.17 -2.08
N LYS A 31 -13.45 -8.61 -0.83
CA LYS A 31 -13.12 -7.75 0.31
C LYS A 31 -11.69 -7.21 0.21
N LEU A 32 -10.74 -8.07 -0.16
CA LEU A 32 -9.34 -7.70 -0.40
C LEU A 32 -9.22 -6.73 -1.58
N LEU A 33 -9.95 -6.98 -2.68
CA LEU A 33 -9.99 -6.11 -3.84
C LEU A 33 -10.49 -4.71 -3.47
N ILE A 34 -11.66 -4.60 -2.82
CA ILE A 34 -12.23 -3.30 -2.44
C ILE A 34 -11.26 -2.51 -1.56
N ARG A 35 -10.64 -3.15 -0.57
CA ARG A 35 -9.67 -2.48 0.31
C ARG A 35 -8.40 -2.07 -0.42
N THR A 36 -7.89 -2.90 -1.30
CA THR A 36 -6.71 -2.59 -2.12
C THR A 36 -6.99 -1.41 -3.06
N LEU A 37 -8.19 -1.39 -3.66
CA LEU A 37 -8.65 -0.30 -4.51
C LEU A 37 -8.83 0.99 -3.72
N ALA A 38 -9.35 0.92 -2.48
CA ALA A 38 -9.42 2.05 -1.57
C ALA A 38 -8.03 2.59 -1.21
N VAL A 39 -7.05 1.73 -0.91
CA VAL A 39 -5.65 2.14 -0.68
C VAL A 39 -5.08 2.83 -1.93
N ALA A 40 -5.28 2.25 -3.11
CA ALA A 40 -4.83 2.86 -4.37
C ALA A 40 -5.46 4.24 -4.59
N ALA A 41 -6.78 4.39 -4.34
CA ALA A 41 -7.46 5.67 -4.42
C ALA A 41 -6.89 6.70 -3.44
N LEU A 42 -6.57 6.30 -2.20
CA LEU A 42 -5.93 7.17 -1.23
C LEU A 42 -4.54 7.64 -1.70
N PHE A 43 -3.75 6.76 -2.32
CA PHE A 43 -2.46 7.14 -2.92
C PHE A 43 -2.61 8.08 -4.11
N ILE A 44 -3.65 7.89 -4.95
CA ILE A 44 -3.94 8.79 -6.07
C ILE A 44 -4.34 10.17 -5.56
N VAL A 45 -5.26 10.25 -4.59
CA VAL A 45 -5.66 11.52 -3.96
C VAL A 45 -4.43 12.21 -3.37
N ARG A 46 -3.56 11.46 -2.70
CA ARG A 46 -2.32 11.98 -2.15
C ARG A 46 -1.39 12.53 -3.23
N LEU A 47 -1.20 11.82 -4.34
CA LEU A 47 -0.39 12.29 -5.46
C LEU A 47 -0.99 13.57 -6.07
N ALA A 48 -2.31 13.60 -6.25
CA ALA A 48 -3.02 14.78 -6.74
C ALA A 48 -2.85 15.99 -5.81
N LEU A 49 -2.89 15.81 -4.49
CA LEU A 49 -2.62 16.88 -3.54
C LEU A 49 -1.20 17.44 -3.68
N ILE A 50 -0.20 16.59 -3.91
CA ILE A 50 1.18 17.05 -4.12
C ILE A 50 1.31 17.85 -5.43
N VAL A 51 0.59 17.45 -6.48
CA VAL A 51 0.63 18.11 -7.79
C VAL A 51 -0.15 19.43 -7.79
N ILE A 52 -1.30 19.49 -7.12
CA ILE A 52 -2.17 20.68 -7.09
C ILE A 52 -1.65 21.71 -6.06
N TYR A 53 -1.09 21.25 -4.95
CA TYR A 53 -0.63 22.09 -3.84
C TYR A 53 0.84 21.80 -3.47
N PRO A 54 1.79 21.98 -4.41
CA PRO A 54 3.21 21.69 -4.17
C PRO A 54 3.81 22.58 -3.07
N GLU A 55 3.33 23.80 -2.90
CA GLU A 55 3.79 24.76 -1.89
C GLU A 55 3.62 24.27 -0.45
N PHE A 56 2.58 23.48 -0.17
CA PHE A 56 2.38 22.86 1.15
C PHE A 56 3.43 21.79 1.44
N HIS A 57 3.98 21.15 0.41
CA HIS A 57 5.04 20.17 0.55
C HIS A 57 6.41 20.84 0.56
N ILE A 58 6.71 21.74 -0.38
CA ILE A 58 8.01 22.41 -0.48
C ILE A 58 8.29 23.29 0.77
N GLY A 59 7.28 24.03 1.24
CA GLY A 59 7.41 24.90 2.41
C GLY A 59 7.68 24.17 3.72
N THR A 60 7.37 22.87 3.80
CA THR A 60 7.67 22.05 4.98
C THR A 60 9.09 21.48 5.00
N TYR A 61 9.79 21.43 3.87
CA TYR A 61 11.13 20.82 3.77
C TYR A 61 12.25 21.82 3.42
N TRP A 62 11.98 22.89 2.66
CA TRP A 62 13.01 23.84 2.22
C TRP A 62 12.63 25.31 2.43
N ASN A 63 13.13 25.87 3.52
CA ASN A 63 13.15 27.32 3.75
C ASN A 63 14.31 27.96 2.97
N GLY A 64 14.14 28.26 1.68
CA GLY A 64 15.06 29.20 1.02
C GLY A 64 15.15 29.14 -0.49
N ASP A 65 14.96 27.97 -1.12
CA ASP A 65 15.09 27.83 -2.58
C ASP A 65 13.98 26.94 -3.15
N LEU A 66 12.98 27.56 -3.78
CA LEU A 66 11.85 26.86 -4.39
C LEU A 66 12.30 25.99 -5.58
N ILE A 67 13.38 26.36 -6.28
CA ILE A 67 13.84 25.63 -7.46
C ILE A 67 14.44 24.30 -7.02
N GLU A 68 15.33 24.33 -6.02
CA GLU A 68 15.95 23.13 -5.48
C GLU A 68 14.93 22.24 -4.75
N GLY A 69 14.01 22.83 -3.98
CA GLY A 69 12.94 22.09 -3.30
C GLY A 69 12.01 21.34 -4.28
N THR A 70 11.70 21.95 -5.43
CA THR A 70 10.88 21.31 -6.47
C THR A 70 11.61 20.11 -7.08
N ARG A 71 12.91 20.25 -7.40
CA ARG A 71 13.72 19.17 -7.99
C ARG A 71 13.83 17.97 -7.06
N GLN A 72 14.01 18.21 -5.77
CA GLN A 72 14.10 17.14 -4.79
C GLN A 72 12.74 16.48 -4.54
N LEU A 73 11.65 17.25 -4.53
CA LEU A 73 10.29 16.71 -4.47
C LEU A 73 10.00 15.79 -5.66
N GLU A 74 10.37 16.20 -6.88
CA GLU A 74 10.24 15.38 -8.08
C GLU A 74 11.02 14.06 -7.97
N ALA A 75 12.27 14.10 -7.49
CA ALA A 75 13.08 12.90 -7.29
C ALA A 75 12.46 11.93 -6.28
N VAL A 76 11.93 12.45 -5.16
CA VAL A 76 11.25 11.66 -4.13
C VAL A 76 9.95 11.07 -4.66
N LEU A 77 9.16 11.84 -5.42
CA LEU A 77 7.94 11.36 -6.06
C LEU A 77 8.23 10.25 -7.06
N LEU A 78 9.24 10.45 -7.91
CA LEU A 78 9.64 9.47 -8.92
C LEU A 78 10.10 8.16 -8.27
N PHE A 79 10.89 8.23 -7.20
CA PHE A 79 11.27 7.05 -6.41
C PHE A 79 10.06 6.32 -5.82
N ARG A 80 9.09 7.04 -5.26
CA ARG A 80 7.89 6.43 -4.67
C ARG A 80 7.04 5.74 -5.72
N VAL A 81 6.81 6.39 -6.85
CA VAL A 81 6.03 5.83 -7.96
C VAL A 81 6.74 4.62 -8.55
N SER A 82 8.07 4.67 -8.72
CA SER A 82 8.85 3.56 -9.27
C SER A 82 8.85 2.32 -8.37
N VAL A 83 8.62 2.46 -7.06
CA VAL A 83 8.46 1.33 -6.13
C VAL A 83 7.00 0.89 -6.01
N LEU A 84 6.06 1.83 -5.86
CA LEU A 84 4.64 1.53 -5.64
C LEU A 84 3.97 0.88 -6.84
N VAL A 85 4.28 1.32 -8.07
CA VAL A 85 3.65 0.79 -9.28
C VAL A 85 4.00 -0.68 -9.51
N PRO A 86 5.29 -1.10 -9.51
CA PRO A 86 5.62 -2.52 -9.63
C PRO A 86 5.06 -3.36 -8.49
N LEU A 87 5.11 -2.86 -7.25
CA LEU A 87 4.55 -3.56 -6.10
C LEU A 87 3.05 -3.78 -6.24
N ALA A 88 2.30 -2.78 -6.71
CA ALA A 88 0.87 -2.90 -6.98
C ALA A 88 0.59 -3.95 -8.06
N ILE A 89 1.36 -3.95 -9.16
CA ILE A 89 1.22 -4.95 -10.23
C ILE A 89 1.44 -6.37 -9.68
N VAL A 90 2.54 -6.58 -8.95
CA VAL A 90 2.85 -7.88 -8.33
C VAL A 90 1.72 -8.31 -7.38
N TYR A 91 1.25 -7.39 -6.53
CA TYR A 91 0.14 -7.66 -5.61
C TYR A 91 -1.15 -8.08 -6.34
N PHE A 92 -1.51 -7.37 -7.42
CA PHE A 92 -2.69 -7.69 -8.22
C PHE A 92 -2.57 -9.04 -8.94
N VAL A 93 -1.40 -9.35 -9.49
CA VAL A 93 -1.15 -10.65 -10.13
C VAL A 93 -1.27 -11.79 -9.11
N CYS A 94 -0.67 -11.64 -7.94
CA CYS A 94 -0.76 -12.61 -6.85
C CYS A 94 -2.19 -12.76 -6.32
N LEU A 95 -2.96 -11.66 -6.23
CA LEU A 95 -4.37 -11.67 -5.85
C LEU A 95 -5.25 -12.35 -6.92
N TRP A 96 -4.91 -12.23 -8.19
CA TRP A 96 -5.67 -12.89 -9.27
C TRP A 96 -5.39 -14.40 -9.32
N LYS A 97 -4.14 -14.79 -9.14
CA LYS A 97 -3.67 -16.17 -9.30
C LYS A 97 -3.61 -16.95 -7.99
N ASN A 98 -3.89 -16.33 -6.84
CA ASN A 98 -3.71 -16.89 -5.49
C ASN A 98 -2.29 -17.49 -5.29
N PHE A 99 -1.28 -16.81 -5.83
CA PHE A 99 0.10 -17.30 -5.88
C PHE A 99 0.97 -16.54 -4.86
N TYR A 100 1.51 -17.25 -3.86
CA TYR A 100 2.29 -16.66 -2.75
C TYR A 100 1.60 -15.44 -2.08
N PHE A 101 0.28 -15.43 -2.05
CA PHE A 101 -0.48 -14.23 -1.69
C PHE A 101 -0.24 -13.78 -0.25
N ARG A 102 0.02 -14.71 0.67
CA ARG A 102 0.36 -14.39 2.06
C ARG A 102 1.70 -13.69 2.14
N SER A 103 2.72 -14.22 1.48
CA SER A 103 4.06 -13.63 1.42
C SER A 103 4.03 -12.23 0.78
N VAL A 104 3.34 -12.07 -0.35
CA VAL A 104 3.23 -10.78 -1.04
C VAL A 104 2.44 -9.74 -0.24
N THR A 105 1.43 -10.17 0.52
CA THR A 105 0.68 -9.26 1.41
C THR A 105 1.53 -8.73 2.57
N VAL A 106 2.43 -9.56 3.11
CA VAL A 106 3.39 -9.10 4.13
C VAL A 106 4.40 -8.13 3.52
N LEU A 107 4.95 -8.49 2.34
CA LEU A 107 5.90 -7.63 1.64
C LEU A 107 5.30 -6.26 1.32
N SER A 108 4.07 -6.23 0.79
CA SER A 108 3.41 -4.98 0.44
C SER A 108 3.13 -4.11 1.66
N LEU A 109 2.73 -4.72 2.79
CA LEU A 109 2.56 -4.01 4.05
C LEU A 109 3.88 -3.39 4.51
N ILE A 110 4.99 -4.13 4.50
CA ILE A 110 6.31 -3.62 4.93
C ILE A 110 6.76 -2.46 4.05
N VAL A 111 6.73 -2.63 2.72
CA VAL A 111 7.19 -1.59 1.78
C VAL A 111 6.34 -0.32 1.91
N ILE A 112 5.02 -0.46 1.97
CA ILE A 112 4.12 0.70 2.08
C ILE A 112 4.30 1.38 3.44
N CYS A 113 4.41 0.64 4.54
CA CYS A 113 4.70 1.23 5.86
C CYS A 113 6.01 2.02 5.85
N SER A 114 7.08 1.50 5.24
CA SER A 114 8.36 2.20 5.11
C SER A 114 8.23 3.51 4.33
N ILE A 115 7.51 3.49 3.19
CA ILE A 115 7.28 4.69 2.37
C ILE A 115 6.43 5.73 3.13
N LEU A 116 5.41 5.28 3.86
CA LEU A 116 4.54 6.17 4.63
C LEU A 116 5.26 6.77 5.84
N TRP A 117 6.19 6.04 6.44
CA TRP A 117 6.98 6.49 7.58
C TRP A 117 7.96 7.62 7.23
N SER A 118 8.50 7.61 6.02
CA SER A 118 9.48 8.60 5.54
C SER A 118 9.06 10.07 5.68
N ASP A 119 7.76 10.35 5.82
CA ASP A 119 7.22 11.71 5.94
C ASP A 119 6.62 12.01 7.32
N VAL A 120 6.72 11.11 8.29
CA VAL A 120 6.03 11.29 9.58
C VAL A 120 6.59 12.49 10.34
N GLU A 121 7.92 12.65 10.34
CA GLU A 121 8.59 13.74 11.04
C GLU A 121 8.15 15.12 10.52
N SER A 122 8.12 15.32 9.20
CA SER A 122 7.70 16.59 8.60
C SER A 122 6.23 16.93 8.89
N HIS A 123 5.34 15.94 8.91
CA HIS A 123 3.93 16.16 9.20
C HIS A 123 3.70 16.41 10.68
N PHE A 124 4.49 15.78 11.55
CA PHE A 124 4.44 16.02 12.99
C PHE A 124 4.94 17.42 13.35
N LEU A 125 6.02 17.88 12.71
CA LEU A 125 6.52 19.24 12.84
C LEU A 125 5.52 20.27 12.30
N ALA A 126 4.90 20.02 11.14
CA ALA A 126 3.86 20.91 10.60
C ALA A 126 2.63 20.98 11.52
N PHE A 127 2.24 19.85 12.13
CA PHE A 127 1.13 19.79 13.07
C PHE A 127 1.41 20.57 14.36
N SER A 128 2.65 20.51 14.89
CA SER A 128 3.03 21.21 16.12
C SER A 128 3.13 22.72 15.95
N GLN A 129 3.51 23.20 14.76
CA GLN A 129 3.64 24.63 14.47
C GLN A 129 2.31 25.28 14.08
N THR A 130 1.60 24.70 13.11
CA THR A 130 0.33 25.23 12.60
C THR A 130 -0.60 24.09 12.21
N PRO A 131 -1.52 23.67 13.10
CA PRO A 131 -2.45 22.59 12.80
C PRO A 131 -3.47 23.06 11.77
N THR A 132 -3.17 22.83 10.49
CA THR A 132 -4.07 23.07 9.37
C THR A 132 -4.90 21.83 9.07
N MET A 133 -6.11 22.03 8.52
CA MET A 133 -6.97 20.93 8.07
C MET A 133 -6.26 20.03 7.03
N GLY A 134 -5.38 20.59 6.21
CA GLY A 134 -4.58 19.84 5.24
C GLY A 134 -3.61 18.86 5.89
N VAL A 135 -2.89 19.27 6.93
CA VAL A 135 -1.96 18.40 7.67
C VAL A 135 -2.72 17.27 8.38
N ILE A 136 -3.86 17.57 8.99
CA ILE A 136 -4.73 16.56 9.64
C ILE A 136 -5.27 15.57 8.61
N ALA A 137 -5.74 16.04 7.46
CA ALA A 137 -6.21 15.17 6.38
C ALA A 137 -5.08 14.28 5.85
N ALA A 138 -3.87 14.83 5.67
CA ALA A 138 -2.71 14.08 5.20
C ALA A 138 -2.29 12.97 6.19
N ILE A 139 -2.32 13.23 7.51
CA ILE A 139 -2.06 12.20 8.53
C ILE A 139 -3.18 11.15 8.53
N THR A 140 -4.44 11.58 8.45
CA THR A 140 -5.60 10.69 8.47
C THR A 140 -5.60 9.72 7.28
N ILE A 141 -5.36 10.23 6.06
CA ILE A 141 -5.24 9.41 4.84
C ILE A 141 -4.18 8.31 5.01
N ARG A 142 -3.05 8.63 5.66
CA ARG A 142 -2.01 7.62 5.95
C ARG A 142 -2.48 6.55 6.92
N LEU A 143 -3.08 6.95 8.03
CA LEU A 143 -3.57 6.01 9.05
C LEU A 143 -4.62 5.07 8.47
N VAL A 144 -5.54 5.60 7.65
CA VAL A 144 -6.55 4.79 6.95
C VAL A 144 -5.89 3.83 5.97
N ALA A 145 -4.90 4.27 5.19
CA ALA A 145 -4.19 3.39 4.26
C ALA A 145 -3.47 2.23 4.99
N ILE A 146 -2.77 2.53 6.09
CA ILE A 146 -2.10 1.51 6.93
C ILE A 146 -3.14 0.54 7.51
N TYR A 147 -4.23 1.06 8.07
CA TYR A 147 -5.29 0.25 8.63
C TYR A 147 -5.88 -0.73 7.62
N LEU A 148 -6.18 -0.27 6.41
CA LEU A 148 -6.70 -1.13 5.32
C LEU A 148 -5.71 -2.24 4.93
N LEU A 149 -4.41 -1.93 4.87
CA LEU A 149 -3.37 -2.92 4.57
C LEU A 149 -3.21 -3.95 5.69
N VAL A 150 -3.28 -3.52 6.95
CA VAL A 150 -3.26 -4.43 8.11
C VAL A 150 -4.49 -5.34 8.08
N LEU A 151 -5.66 -4.82 7.74
CA LEU A 151 -6.86 -5.64 7.58
C LEU A 151 -6.73 -6.69 6.46
N ASN A 152 -6.07 -6.34 5.34
CA ASN A 152 -5.75 -7.31 4.30
C ASN A 152 -4.80 -8.40 4.82
N TYR A 153 -3.75 -8.02 5.55
CA TYR A 153 -2.84 -8.97 6.16
C TYR A 153 -3.55 -9.93 7.13
N LEU A 154 -4.42 -9.40 8.01
CA LEU A 154 -5.15 -10.21 8.98
C LEU A 154 -6.11 -11.19 8.32
N ASP A 155 -6.81 -10.78 7.26
CA ASP A 155 -7.75 -11.67 6.56
C ASP A 155 -7.03 -12.79 5.77
N VAL A 156 -5.77 -12.58 5.37
CA VAL A 156 -4.94 -13.59 4.66
C VAL A 156 -4.23 -14.56 5.62
N ARG A 157 -4.04 -14.14 6.88
CA ARG A 157 -3.39 -14.95 7.91
C ARG A 157 -4.38 -15.83 8.68
N ARG A 158 -5.63 -15.38 8.84
CA ARG A 158 -6.73 -16.19 9.35
C ARG A 158 -7.04 -17.33 8.40
#